data_AF-A0A7X9GRU7-F1
#
_entry.id   AF-A0A7X9GRU7-F1
#
_cell.length_a   1.000
_cell.length_b   1.000
_cell.length_c   1.000
_cell.angle_alpha   90.00
_cell.angle_beta   90.00
_cell.angle_gamma   90.00
#
_symmetry.space_group_name_H-M   'P 1'
#
loop_
_entity.id
_entity.type
_entity.pdbx_description
1 polymer ?
#
loop_
_entity_poly.entity_id
_entity_poly.type
_entity_poly.pdbx_seq_one_letter_code
_entity_poly.pdbx_strand_id
1 'polypeptide(L)'
;MLDLERILRKIIAYRFKKLRGDIPYELISSQRANMNRIEQGINVTSGNFVSDTLLDEYSKYFGKSKPELIFGNNAEIENTLCFMFLQVFVKIIPDVKVPDMQYPFKSEEFQDDISPDTYEKFREIFTIFGDYYRWYKIRRFEDISDKDIDVVSMFKIVWALLNKKVVSSFKVQVITEFFNDSEPKFNFNQINVKFNLWYEKYFVNSIMPEFLQKLRTDSIFKMGFLVKDLIDNFIEVDLPKSYLEDVPLEEFYLPMKNYHISFKEDISDEDIEKLSTEIVEMLTRDTSINGLDDIKRIDGEKFFTEFDFVTDESISFVDETRRVSAQSLLDSILMTPDIFDRLHDLNSKERKIPGLLTVNSQASKLFQIKVNEVYLQQIDELVRFQNIYINLIKWDELETFL
;
A
#
# COMPACT_ATOMS: atom_id res chain seq x y z
N MET A 1 14.17 13.51 18.57
CA MET A 1 12.99 13.63 19.47
C MET A 1 12.17 14.81 19.00
N LEU A 2 10.88 14.87 19.32
CA LEU A 2 10.00 15.94 18.88
C LEU A 2 10.14 17.18 19.78
N ASP A 3 10.34 18.36 19.19
CA ASP A 3 10.55 19.63 19.91
C ASP A 3 9.29 20.51 19.91
N LEU A 4 8.36 20.20 20.83
CA LEU A 4 7.17 21.02 21.08
C LEU A 4 7.52 22.39 21.66
N GLU A 5 8.58 22.48 22.48
CA GLU A 5 9.04 23.71 23.12
C GLU A 5 9.32 24.80 22.09
N ARG A 6 10.00 24.46 20.98
CA ARG A 6 10.31 25.40 19.89
C ARG A 6 9.08 26.08 19.30
N ILE A 7 8.00 25.34 19.13
CA ILE A 7 6.74 25.85 18.57
C ILE A 7 6.01 26.69 19.61
N LEU A 8 5.88 26.16 20.83
CA LEU A 8 5.21 26.87 21.91
C LEU A 8 5.89 28.20 22.25
N ARG A 9 7.22 28.30 22.19
CA ARG A 9 7.94 29.57 22.44
C ARG A 9 7.45 30.70 21.54
N LYS A 10 7.30 30.44 20.23
CA LYS A 10 6.80 31.44 19.27
C LYS A 10 5.35 31.81 19.55
N ILE A 11 4.52 30.80 19.79
CA ILE A 11 3.08 30.98 20.07
C ILE A 11 2.88 31.79 21.36
N ILE A 12 3.59 31.44 22.43
CA ILE A 12 3.55 32.13 23.72
C ILE A 12 4.06 33.56 23.59
N ALA A 13 5.18 33.79 22.89
CA ALA A 13 5.72 35.13 22.65
C ALA A 13 4.69 36.05 21.99
N TYR A 14 4.07 35.56 20.91
CA TYR A 14 3.01 36.28 20.21
C TYR A 14 1.79 36.52 21.12
N ARG A 15 1.34 35.49 21.85
CA ARG A 15 0.18 35.56 22.74
C ARG A 15 0.38 36.57 23.86
N PHE A 16 1.53 36.55 24.53
CA PHE A 16 1.84 37.45 25.64
C PHE A 16 1.92 38.89 25.17
N LYS A 17 2.59 39.13 24.03
CA LYS A 17 2.65 40.44 23.38
C LYS A 17 1.25 40.96 23.02
N LYS A 18 0.39 40.09 22.47
CA LYS A 18 -0.99 40.43 22.11
C LYS A 18 -1.86 40.71 23.33
N LEU A 19 -1.74 39.92 24.39
CA LEU A 19 -2.48 40.12 25.63
C LEU A 19 -2.09 41.41 26.34
N ARG A 20 -0.79 41.74 26.35
CA ARG A 20 -0.30 42.99 26.93
C ARG A 20 -0.77 44.20 26.13
N GLY A 21 -0.64 44.19 24.80
CA GLY A 21 -0.94 45.36 23.97
C GLY A 21 -0.13 46.58 24.41
N ASP A 22 -0.82 47.65 24.84
CA ASP A 22 -0.19 48.88 25.33
C ASP A 22 -0.08 48.94 26.87
N ILE A 23 -0.48 47.88 27.58
CA ILE A 23 -0.41 47.82 29.03
C ILE A 23 1.07 47.87 29.47
N PRO A 24 1.45 48.78 30.38
CA PRO A 24 2.78 48.81 30.97
C PRO A 24 3.10 47.52 31.71
N TYR A 25 4.34 47.05 31.57
CA TYR A 25 4.82 45.82 32.17
C TYR A 25 4.57 45.76 33.69
N GLU A 26 4.80 46.88 34.37
CA GLU A 26 4.74 47.03 35.81
C GLU A 26 3.33 46.78 36.39
N LEU A 27 2.28 46.92 35.58
CA LEU A 27 0.91 46.62 36.00
C LEU A 27 0.61 45.12 36.01
N ILE A 28 1.34 44.33 35.22
CA ILE A 28 1.12 42.89 35.06
C ILE A 28 2.03 42.12 36.02
N SER A 29 3.32 42.48 36.08
CA SER A 29 4.33 41.77 36.84
C SER A 29 5.52 42.66 37.19
N SER A 30 6.14 42.38 38.33
CA SER A 30 7.44 42.98 38.72
C SER A 30 8.61 42.50 37.84
N GLN A 31 8.43 41.42 37.06
CA GLN A 31 9.47 40.77 36.26
C GLN A 31 9.56 41.35 34.82
N ARG A 32 9.67 42.68 34.69
CA ARG A 32 9.67 43.38 33.39
C ARG A 32 10.66 42.82 32.37
N ALA A 33 11.89 42.54 32.79
CA ALA A 33 12.93 41.99 31.91
C ALA A 33 12.54 40.61 31.33
N ASN A 34 11.91 39.76 32.15
CA ASN A 34 11.46 38.43 31.72
C ASN A 34 10.33 38.53 30.70
N MET A 35 9.36 39.43 30.91
CA MET A 35 8.26 39.63 29.96
C MET A 35 8.74 40.15 28.61
N ASN A 36 9.59 41.18 28.59
CA ASN A 36 10.14 41.71 27.34
C ASN A 36 10.93 40.62 26.58
N ARG A 37 11.71 39.80 27.29
CA ARG A 37 12.43 38.67 26.71
C ARG A 37 11.47 37.64 26.08
N ILE A 38 10.40 37.28 26.78
CA ILE A 38 9.38 36.33 26.29
C ILE A 38 8.68 36.88 25.05
N GLU A 39 8.25 38.14 25.05
CA GLU A 39 7.59 38.78 23.90
C GLU A 39 8.48 38.86 22.65
N GLN A 40 9.80 38.84 22.84
CA GLN A 40 10.80 38.77 21.77
C GLN A 40 11.14 37.33 21.35
N GLY A 41 10.59 36.31 22.02
CA GLY A 41 10.88 34.89 21.74
C GLY A 41 12.28 34.43 22.15
N ILE A 42 13.01 35.22 22.96
CA ILE A 42 14.40 34.94 23.34
C ILE A 42 14.42 33.89 24.45
N ASN A 43 15.11 32.75 24.25
CA ASN A 43 15.23 31.72 25.28
C ASN A 43 16.33 32.05 26.32
N VAL A 44 16.24 31.42 27.49
CA VAL A 44 17.25 31.48 28.55
C VAL A 44 18.14 30.24 28.51
N THR A 45 19.37 30.36 29.03
CA THR A 45 20.30 29.23 29.17
C THR A 45 19.76 28.07 30.00
N SER A 46 18.84 28.32 30.94
CA SER A 46 18.17 27.27 31.72
C SER A 46 17.08 26.52 30.94
N GLY A 47 16.73 26.98 29.74
CA GLY A 47 15.61 26.47 28.94
C GLY A 47 14.22 26.79 29.51
N ASN A 48 14.11 27.32 30.73
CA ASN A 48 12.82 27.62 31.35
C ASN A 48 12.26 28.95 30.83
N PHE A 49 11.67 28.92 29.64
CA PHE A 49 11.22 30.09 28.90
C PHE A 49 10.22 30.96 29.68
N VAL A 50 9.25 30.35 30.37
CA VAL A 50 8.26 31.00 31.24
C VAL A 50 8.37 30.40 32.64
N SER A 51 8.52 31.23 33.67
CA SER A 51 8.53 30.77 35.06
C SER A 51 7.11 30.58 35.61
N ASP A 52 6.93 29.65 36.55
CA ASP A 52 5.66 29.43 37.23
C ASP A 52 5.12 30.71 37.89
N THR A 53 6.00 31.47 38.57
CA THR A 53 5.65 32.76 39.19
C THR A 53 5.11 33.76 38.18
N LEU A 54 5.77 33.91 37.02
CA LEU A 54 5.30 34.84 35.99
C LEU A 54 3.97 34.37 35.38
N LEU A 55 3.81 33.06 35.21
CA LEU A 55 2.59 32.48 34.70
C LEU A 55 1.41 32.70 35.66
N ASP A 56 1.64 32.61 36.98
CA ASP A 56 0.66 32.95 38.02
C ASP A 56 0.26 34.43 37.98
N GLU A 57 1.21 35.34 37.82
CA GLU A 57 0.95 36.78 37.71
C GLU A 57 0.10 37.09 36.47
N TYR A 58 0.43 36.52 35.31
CA TYR A 58 -0.37 36.64 34.09
C TYR A 58 -1.78 36.06 34.26
N SER A 59 -1.87 34.88 34.87
CA SER A 59 -3.14 34.19 35.09
C SER A 59 -4.10 35.02 35.93
N LYS A 60 -3.60 35.60 37.04
CA LYS A 60 -4.36 36.49 37.92
C LYS A 60 -4.74 37.80 37.25
N TYR A 61 -3.82 38.44 36.52
CA TYR A 61 -4.07 39.74 35.90
C TYR A 61 -5.08 39.66 34.76
N PHE A 62 -4.92 38.69 33.86
CA PHE A 62 -5.77 38.56 32.66
C PHE A 62 -6.99 37.66 32.85
N GLY A 63 -7.14 37.01 34.02
CA GLY A 63 -8.24 36.08 34.29
C GLY A 63 -8.20 34.84 33.38
N LYS A 64 -7.01 34.40 32.95
CA LYS A 64 -6.81 33.24 32.06
C LYS A 64 -6.17 32.09 32.80
N SER A 65 -6.53 30.87 32.46
CA SER A 65 -5.91 29.69 33.07
C SER A 65 -4.44 29.54 32.63
N LYS A 66 -3.58 28.96 33.48
CA LYS A 66 -2.19 28.64 33.10
C LYS A 66 -2.11 27.77 31.83
N PRO A 67 -2.95 26.72 31.65
CA PRO A 67 -3.03 25.99 30.38
C PRO A 67 -3.32 26.87 29.18
N GLU A 68 -4.30 27.78 29.28
CA GLU A 68 -4.68 28.66 28.16
C GLU A 68 -3.55 29.65 27.80
N LEU A 69 -2.78 30.10 28.78
CA LEU A 69 -1.64 30.98 28.55
C LEU A 69 -0.49 30.27 27.81
N ILE A 70 -0.26 28.99 28.10
CA ILE A 70 0.82 28.19 27.49
C ILE A 70 0.38 27.56 26.16
N PHE A 71 -0.73 26.82 26.16
CA PHE A 71 -1.18 26.03 25.02
C PHE A 71 -2.25 26.72 24.17
N GLY A 72 -2.94 27.73 24.71
CA GLY A 72 -4.04 28.41 24.01
C GLY A 72 -5.39 27.73 24.18
N ASN A 73 -6.34 28.12 23.33
CA ASN A 73 -7.66 27.51 23.27
C ASN A 73 -7.64 26.15 22.54
N ASN A 74 -8.81 25.50 22.44
CA ASN A 74 -8.94 24.19 21.79
C ASN A 74 -8.42 24.15 20.35
N ALA A 75 -8.69 25.20 19.55
CA ALA A 75 -8.25 25.28 18.16
C ALA A 75 -6.73 25.51 18.07
N GLU A 76 -6.15 26.30 18.97
CA GLU A 76 -4.69 26.48 19.04
C GLU A 76 -3.96 25.17 19.41
N ILE A 77 -4.53 24.39 20.33
CA ILE A 77 -3.99 23.06 20.69
C ILE A 77 -4.03 22.13 19.48
N GLU A 78 -5.17 22.05 18.81
CA GLU A 78 -5.34 21.21 17.61
C GLU A 78 -4.34 21.60 16.52
N ASN A 79 -4.24 22.89 16.20
CA ASN A 79 -3.30 23.40 15.20
C ASN A 79 -1.83 23.12 15.58
N THR A 80 -1.48 23.23 16.85
CA THR A 80 -0.13 22.92 17.35
C THR A 80 0.21 21.45 17.12
N LEU A 81 -0.70 20.54 17.47
CA LEU A 81 -0.51 19.09 17.27
C LEU A 81 -0.51 18.70 15.79
N CYS A 82 -1.40 19.31 14.99
CA CYS A 82 -1.42 19.13 13.54
C CYS A 82 -0.05 19.50 12.94
N PHE A 83 0.50 20.65 13.33
CA PHE A 83 1.82 21.09 12.88
C PHE A 83 2.96 20.20 13.39
N MET A 84 2.86 19.64 14.60
CA MET A 84 3.82 18.64 15.09
C MET A 84 3.86 17.41 14.19
N PHE A 85 2.70 16.84 13.85
CA PHE A 85 2.64 15.65 12.99
C PHE A 85 2.92 15.96 11.53
N LEU A 86 2.64 17.16 11.05
CA LEU A 86 3.04 17.59 9.71
C LEU A 86 4.57 17.57 9.56
N GLN A 87 5.31 18.00 10.59
CA GLN A 87 6.78 17.95 10.58
C GLN A 87 7.30 16.51 10.52
N VAL A 88 6.65 15.57 11.20
CA VAL A 88 6.96 14.14 11.11
C VAL A 88 6.65 13.61 9.71
N PHE A 89 5.51 14.01 9.15
CA PHE A 89 5.06 13.58 7.83
C PHE A 89 6.01 13.99 6.71
N VAL A 90 6.49 15.23 6.71
CA VAL A 90 7.44 15.72 5.69
C VAL A 90 8.75 14.94 5.71
N LYS A 91 9.14 14.31 6.84
CA LYS A 91 10.32 13.42 6.89
C LYS A 91 10.09 12.06 6.24
N ILE A 92 8.83 11.61 6.15
CA ILE A 92 8.46 10.35 5.49
C ILE A 92 8.49 10.51 3.97
N ILE A 93 8.17 11.72 3.47
CA ILE A 93 8.06 12.01 2.04
C ILE A 93 8.96 13.21 1.69
N PRO A 94 10.29 13.02 1.64
CA PRO A 94 11.24 14.13 1.57
C PRO A 94 11.26 14.87 0.22
N ASP A 95 10.77 14.25 -0.87
CA ASP A 95 10.91 14.78 -2.23
C ASP A 95 9.62 15.46 -2.75
N VAL A 96 8.47 15.20 -2.11
CA VAL A 96 7.22 15.86 -2.52
C VAL A 96 7.18 17.27 -1.96
N LYS A 97 7.21 18.25 -2.87
CA LYS A 97 6.89 19.64 -2.57
C LYS A 97 5.45 19.70 -2.07
N VAL A 98 5.25 19.58 -0.76
CA VAL A 98 3.97 19.88 -0.12
C VAL A 98 3.67 21.34 -0.50
N PRO A 99 2.73 21.59 -1.44
CA PRO A 99 2.38 22.96 -1.82
C PRO A 99 1.96 23.64 -0.54
N ASP A 100 2.61 24.76 -0.21
CA ASP A 100 2.46 25.55 1.01
C ASP A 100 1.11 25.29 1.66
N MET A 101 1.05 24.30 2.57
CA MET A 101 -0.17 24.10 3.34
C MET A 101 -0.36 25.46 4.04
N GLN A 102 -1.52 26.09 3.88
CA GLN A 102 -1.84 27.41 4.44
C GLN A 102 -1.90 27.38 5.98
N TYR A 103 -0.85 26.89 6.61
CA TYR A 103 -0.61 26.96 8.03
C TYR A 103 0.24 28.21 8.32
N PRO A 104 0.18 28.75 9.53
CA PRO A 104 0.92 29.95 9.91
C PRO A 104 2.45 29.73 10.01
N PHE A 105 2.97 28.59 9.59
CA PHE A 105 4.35 28.16 9.75
C PHE A 105 5.02 27.97 8.39
N LYS A 106 6.19 28.58 8.22
CA LYS A 106 6.98 28.45 6.99
C LYS A 106 7.83 27.17 7.01
N SER A 107 8.26 26.71 5.84
CA SER A 107 9.10 25.52 5.69
C SER A 107 10.41 25.62 6.47
N GLU A 108 10.97 26.81 6.64
CA GLU A 108 12.18 27.04 7.44
C GLU A 108 11.96 26.85 8.95
N GLU A 109 10.71 26.67 9.37
CA GLU A 109 10.35 26.42 10.76
C GLU A 109 10.24 24.94 11.09
N PHE A 110 10.42 24.04 10.11
CA PHE A 110 10.36 22.60 10.33
C PHE A 110 11.56 22.13 11.17
N GLN A 111 11.37 21.03 11.90
CA GLN A 111 12.44 20.44 12.69
C GLN A 111 13.27 19.55 11.78
N ASP A 112 14.57 19.81 11.69
CA ASP A 112 15.44 19.07 10.78
C ASP A 112 15.92 17.73 11.35
N ASP A 113 16.13 17.66 12.66
CA ASP A 113 16.76 16.56 13.40
C ASP A 113 15.77 15.57 14.04
N ILE A 114 14.62 15.34 13.39
CA ILE A 114 13.69 14.29 13.83
C ILE A 114 14.33 12.92 13.60
N SER A 115 14.34 12.09 14.64
CA SER A 115 14.93 10.74 14.60
C SER A 115 14.16 9.83 13.63
N PRO A 116 14.85 8.97 12.85
CA PRO A 116 14.21 7.92 12.05
C PRO A 116 13.20 7.09 12.81
N ASP A 117 13.55 6.62 14.00
CA ASP A 117 12.64 5.82 14.84
C ASP A 117 11.31 6.54 15.10
N THR A 118 11.33 7.87 15.24
CA THR A 118 10.12 8.67 15.51
C THR A 118 9.18 8.70 14.31
N TYR A 119 9.69 8.98 13.11
CA TYR A 119 8.84 9.11 11.91
C TYR A 119 8.49 7.77 11.27
N GLU A 120 9.33 6.74 11.42
CA GLU A 120 9.07 5.39 10.92
C GLU A 120 7.84 4.76 11.58
N LYS A 121 7.63 5.02 12.89
CA LYS A 121 6.42 4.61 13.62
C LYS A 121 5.17 5.28 13.03
N PHE A 122 5.23 6.58 12.72
CA PHE A 122 4.11 7.32 12.14
C PHE A 122 3.82 6.88 10.69
N ARG A 123 4.85 6.43 9.95
CA ARG A 123 4.72 5.99 8.56
C ARG A 123 3.68 4.90 8.36
N GLU A 124 3.56 3.97 9.30
CA GLU A 124 2.65 2.81 9.16
C GLU A 124 1.21 3.24 8.90
N ILE A 125 0.79 4.40 9.43
CA ILE A 125 -0.54 4.96 9.22
C ILE A 125 -0.87 5.15 7.74
N PHE A 126 0.10 5.54 6.91
CA PHE A 126 -0.16 5.79 5.50
C PHE A 126 -0.37 4.53 4.66
N THR A 127 -0.11 3.35 5.24
CA THR A 127 -0.44 2.05 4.63
C THR A 127 -1.94 1.91 4.34
N ILE A 128 -2.79 2.70 5.02
CA ILE A 128 -4.23 2.74 4.75
C ILE A 128 -4.54 3.19 3.32
N PHE A 129 -3.60 3.88 2.65
CA PHE A 129 -3.68 4.27 1.26
C PHE A 129 -2.81 3.33 0.42
N GLY A 130 -3.44 2.55 -0.45
CA GLY A 130 -2.72 1.66 -1.37
C GLY A 130 -1.81 2.44 -2.31
N ASP A 131 -2.22 3.64 -2.70
CA ASP A 131 -1.44 4.53 -3.56
C ASP A 131 -0.11 4.95 -2.90
N TYR A 132 -0.15 5.22 -1.59
CA TYR A 132 1.06 5.50 -0.81
C TYR A 132 2.02 4.32 -0.82
N TYR A 133 1.52 3.11 -0.55
CA TYR A 133 2.39 1.94 -0.46
C TYR A 133 2.99 1.56 -1.83
N ARG A 134 2.18 1.63 -2.89
CA ARG A 134 2.62 1.44 -4.28
C ARG A 134 3.72 2.43 -4.66
N TRP A 135 3.50 3.71 -4.40
CA TRP A 135 4.54 4.73 -4.61
C TRP A 135 5.79 4.41 -3.81
N TYR A 136 5.66 4.15 -2.51
CA TYR A 136 6.78 3.97 -1.60
C TYR A 136 7.69 2.79 -1.96
N LYS A 137 7.11 1.66 -2.37
CA LYS A 137 7.84 0.41 -2.64
C LYS A 137 8.28 0.23 -4.09
N ILE A 138 7.50 0.73 -5.04
CA ILE A 138 7.72 0.45 -6.47
C ILE A 138 8.22 1.72 -7.17
N ARG A 139 7.43 2.80 -7.12
CA ARG A 139 7.64 3.94 -8.03
C ARG A 139 8.59 5.01 -7.49
N ARG A 140 8.87 5.07 -6.19
CA ARG A 140 9.67 6.15 -5.57
C ARG A 140 11.05 6.33 -6.21
N PHE A 141 11.63 5.26 -6.74
CA PHE A 141 12.95 5.27 -7.36
C PHE A 141 12.93 5.54 -8.87
N GLU A 142 11.75 5.77 -9.45
CA GLU A 142 11.57 6.12 -10.87
C GLU A 142 11.66 7.63 -11.07
N ASP A 143 12.23 8.07 -12.21
CA ASP A 143 12.50 9.49 -12.53
C ASP A 143 11.24 10.39 -12.66
N ILE A 144 10.02 9.83 -12.54
CA ILE A 144 8.73 10.53 -12.74
C ILE A 144 7.86 10.51 -11.45
N SER A 145 8.38 9.98 -10.34
CA SER A 145 7.60 9.53 -9.18
C SER A 145 6.80 10.59 -8.42
N ASP A 146 7.16 11.87 -8.51
CA ASP A 146 6.51 12.96 -7.73
C ASP A 146 5.13 13.37 -8.26
N LYS A 147 4.71 12.92 -9.45
CA LYS A 147 3.41 13.29 -10.05
C LYS A 147 2.25 12.40 -9.66
N ASP A 148 2.50 11.30 -8.96
CA ASP A 148 1.55 10.19 -8.85
C ASP A 148 0.83 10.09 -7.50
N ILE A 149 1.14 10.94 -6.51
CA ILE A 149 0.59 10.81 -5.15
C ILE A 149 0.14 12.14 -4.52
N ASP A 150 -1.13 12.21 -4.08
CA ASP A 150 -1.68 13.36 -3.33
C ASP A 150 -1.41 13.24 -1.83
N VAL A 151 -0.16 13.51 -1.46
CA VAL A 151 0.32 13.43 -0.07
C VAL A 151 -0.38 14.42 0.86
N VAL A 152 -0.85 15.56 0.32
CA VAL A 152 -1.54 16.59 1.10
C VAL A 152 -2.88 16.09 1.56
N SER A 153 -3.68 15.53 0.63
CA SER A 153 -4.99 14.98 0.96
C SER A 153 -4.85 13.78 1.90
N MET A 154 -3.88 12.91 1.68
CA MET A 154 -3.60 11.79 2.59
C MET A 154 -3.32 12.25 4.02
N PHE A 155 -2.46 13.26 4.21
CA PHE A 155 -2.19 13.82 5.54
C PHE A 155 -3.46 14.41 6.16
N LYS A 156 -4.24 15.18 5.40
CA LYS A 156 -5.48 15.78 5.89
C LYS A 156 -6.49 14.72 6.33
N ILE A 157 -6.64 13.64 5.57
CA ILE A 157 -7.52 12.53 5.91
C ILE A 157 -7.04 11.84 7.18
N VAL A 158 -5.74 11.52 7.27
CA VAL A 158 -5.14 10.92 8.48
C VAL A 158 -5.34 11.81 9.71
N TRP A 159 -5.12 13.11 9.56
CA TRP A 159 -5.33 14.06 10.64
C TRP A 159 -6.80 14.12 11.05
N ALA A 160 -7.73 14.22 10.10
CA ALA A 160 -9.17 14.22 10.38
C ALA A 160 -9.60 12.95 11.12
N LEU A 161 -9.08 11.79 10.74
CA LEU A 161 -9.36 10.52 11.42
C LEU A 161 -8.85 10.52 12.87
N LEU A 162 -7.68 11.09 13.13
CA LEU A 162 -7.01 11.00 14.43
C LEU A 162 -7.26 12.17 15.39
N ASN A 163 -7.62 13.36 14.87
CA ASN A 163 -7.52 14.63 15.60
C ASN A 163 -8.24 14.61 16.94
N LYS A 164 -9.51 14.18 17.00
CA LYS A 164 -10.31 14.21 18.23
C LYS A 164 -9.66 13.37 19.33
N LYS A 165 -9.19 12.17 18.99
CA LYS A 165 -8.60 11.24 19.94
C LYS A 165 -7.22 11.69 20.40
N VAL A 166 -6.38 12.15 19.47
CA VAL A 166 -5.05 12.70 19.77
C VAL A 166 -5.17 13.94 20.65
N VAL A 167 -6.01 14.90 20.27
CA VAL A 167 -6.21 16.16 21.02
C VAL A 167 -6.76 15.87 22.43
N SER A 168 -7.72 14.97 22.54
CA SER A 168 -8.29 14.59 23.85
C SER A 168 -7.25 13.90 24.73
N SER A 169 -6.50 12.96 24.17
CA SER A 169 -5.39 12.30 24.87
C SER A 169 -4.33 13.31 25.33
N PHE A 170 -3.92 14.22 24.46
CA PHE A 170 -2.94 15.26 24.79
C PHE A 170 -3.42 16.18 25.94
N LYS A 171 -4.69 16.60 25.91
CA LYS A 171 -5.26 17.44 26.99
C LYS A 171 -5.25 16.73 28.34
N VAL A 172 -5.62 15.46 28.37
CA VAL A 172 -5.66 14.68 29.61
C VAL A 172 -4.26 14.33 30.09
N GLN A 173 -3.44 13.74 29.22
CA GLN A 173 -2.17 13.12 29.59
C GLN A 173 -0.98 14.08 29.61
N VAL A 174 -1.04 15.18 28.87
CA VAL A 174 0.04 16.19 28.89
C VAL A 174 -0.43 17.44 29.61
N ILE A 175 -1.49 18.11 29.14
CA ILE A 175 -1.86 19.42 29.70
C ILE A 175 -2.27 19.30 31.16
N THR A 176 -3.22 18.41 31.48
CA THR A 176 -3.72 18.26 32.85
C THR A 176 -2.60 17.81 33.80
N GLU A 177 -1.78 16.84 33.39
CA GLU A 177 -0.62 16.39 34.18
C GLU A 177 0.49 17.44 34.29
N PHE A 178 0.61 18.37 33.34
CA PHE A 178 1.63 19.43 33.38
C PHE A 178 1.33 20.51 34.40
N PHE A 179 0.06 20.68 34.75
CA PHE A 179 -0.42 21.65 35.75
C PHE A 179 -1.05 21.00 36.97
N ASN A 180 -0.85 19.70 37.18
CA ASN A 180 -1.36 19.04 38.38
C ASN A 180 -0.60 19.55 39.63
N ASP A 181 -1.32 19.87 40.70
CA ASP A 181 -0.78 20.53 41.91
C ASP A 181 0.07 19.60 42.79
N SER A 182 0.15 18.31 42.46
CA SER A 182 1.08 17.37 43.08
C SER A 182 2.49 17.63 42.54
N GLU A 183 3.31 18.35 43.31
CA GLU A 183 4.69 18.77 43.01
C GLU A 183 5.48 17.82 42.07
N PRO A 184 6.28 18.34 41.12
CA PRO A 184 6.96 19.64 41.16
C PRO A 184 6.22 20.77 40.43
N LYS A 185 6.51 22.02 40.85
CA LYS A 185 6.02 23.25 40.21
C LYS A 185 6.25 23.25 38.69
N PHE A 186 5.38 23.96 37.98
CA PHE A 186 5.47 24.14 36.54
C PHE A 186 6.89 24.54 36.11
N ASN A 187 7.44 23.78 35.17
CA ASN A 187 8.74 24.07 34.57
C ASN A 187 8.66 23.85 33.07
N PHE A 188 8.78 24.93 32.31
CA PHE A 188 8.59 24.91 30.87
C PHE A 188 9.61 24.01 30.17
N ASN A 189 10.83 23.88 30.69
CA ASN A 189 11.87 23.03 30.08
C ASN A 189 11.56 21.52 30.12
N GLN A 190 10.53 21.10 30.88
CA GLN A 190 10.07 19.71 30.93
C GLN A 190 9.06 19.38 29.83
N ILE A 191 8.60 20.38 29.05
CA ILE A 191 7.51 20.18 28.10
C ILE A 191 7.84 19.13 27.04
N ASN A 192 9.07 19.16 26.50
CA ASN A 192 9.52 18.17 25.53
C ASN A 192 9.60 16.77 26.13
N VAL A 193 10.03 16.64 27.40
CA VAL A 193 10.07 15.35 28.10
C VAL A 193 8.66 14.77 28.21
N LYS A 194 7.70 15.56 28.69
CA LYS A 194 6.30 15.13 28.81
C LYS A 194 5.67 14.81 27.44
N PHE A 195 5.94 15.64 26.43
CA PHE A 195 5.41 15.43 25.08
C PHE A 195 5.93 14.14 24.45
N ASN A 196 7.25 13.89 24.51
CA ASN A 196 7.82 12.69 23.92
C ASN A 196 7.40 11.43 24.69
N LEU A 197 7.25 11.50 26.01
CA LEU A 197 6.68 10.40 26.80
C LEU A 197 5.23 10.11 26.37
N TRP A 198 4.42 11.15 26.16
CA TRP A 198 3.06 10.97 25.68
C TRP A 198 3.01 10.40 24.26
N TYR A 199 3.87 10.90 23.37
CA TYR A 199 3.98 10.41 22.01
C TYR A 199 4.27 8.91 21.98
N GLU A 200 5.28 8.45 22.71
CA GLU A 200 5.63 7.04 22.75
C GLU A 200 4.57 6.21 23.48
N LYS A 201 4.18 6.60 24.70
CA LYS A 201 3.32 5.78 25.55
C LYS A 201 1.87 5.71 25.07
N TYR A 202 1.31 6.85 24.68
CA TYR A 202 -0.12 6.95 24.38
C TYR A 202 -0.39 7.03 22.88
N PHE A 203 0.39 7.79 22.12
CA PHE A 203 0.15 7.88 20.68
C PHE A 203 0.61 6.61 19.94
N VAL A 204 1.90 6.26 20.01
CA VAL A 204 2.49 5.10 19.33
C VAL A 204 1.97 3.78 19.89
N ASN A 205 1.98 3.61 21.22
CA ASN A 205 1.69 2.29 21.82
C ASN A 205 0.21 2.05 22.15
N SER A 206 -0.68 3.02 21.93
CA SER A 206 -2.11 2.86 22.24
C SER A 206 -3.02 3.38 21.12
N ILE A 207 -2.96 4.67 20.78
CA ILE A 207 -3.86 5.26 19.77
C ILE A 207 -3.63 4.64 18.39
N MET A 208 -2.37 4.50 17.97
CA MET A 208 -2.02 4.01 16.64
C MET A 208 -2.41 2.54 16.41
N PRO A 209 -2.10 1.57 17.31
CA PRO A 209 -2.55 0.19 17.16
C PRO A 209 -4.07 0.05 17.06
N GLU A 210 -4.81 0.76 17.92
CA GLU A 210 -6.27 0.73 17.91
C GLU A 210 -6.84 1.31 16.59
N PHE A 211 -6.24 2.40 16.12
CA PHE A 211 -6.59 3.01 14.85
C PHE A 211 -6.35 2.07 13.67
N LEU A 212 -5.17 1.48 13.57
CA LEU A 212 -4.82 0.54 12.51
C LEU A 212 -5.72 -0.70 12.54
N GLN A 213 -6.04 -1.23 13.72
CA GLN A 213 -6.94 -2.37 13.84
C GLN A 213 -8.32 -2.07 13.28
N LYS A 214 -8.86 -0.87 13.55
CA LYS A 214 -10.17 -0.44 13.06
C LYS A 214 -10.18 -0.25 11.54
N LEU A 215 -9.12 0.32 10.98
CA LEU A 215 -9.01 0.53 9.53
C LEU A 215 -8.78 -0.76 8.75
N ARG A 216 -8.17 -1.78 9.38
CA ARG A 216 -8.00 -3.11 8.78
C ARG A 216 -9.33 -3.84 8.54
N THR A 217 -10.37 -3.50 9.29
CA THR A 217 -11.71 -4.10 9.13
C THR A 217 -12.63 -3.26 8.24
N ASP A 218 -12.31 -1.98 8.03
CA ASP A 218 -13.08 -1.08 7.18
C ASP A 218 -12.98 -1.43 5.70
N SER A 219 -14.09 -1.36 4.96
CA SER A 219 -14.13 -1.80 3.56
C SER A 219 -13.29 -0.96 2.59
N ILE A 220 -13.07 0.32 2.89
CA ILE A 220 -12.33 1.28 2.05
C ILE A 220 -10.86 1.27 2.44
N PHE A 221 -10.56 1.45 3.73
CA PHE A 221 -9.19 1.54 4.22
C PHE A 221 -8.47 0.18 4.25
N LYS A 222 -9.19 -0.95 4.35
CA LYS A 222 -8.57 -2.29 4.22
C LYS A 222 -7.87 -2.48 2.87
N MET A 223 -8.31 -1.79 1.81
CA MET A 223 -7.71 -1.91 0.48
C MET A 223 -6.23 -1.50 0.49
N GLY A 224 -5.84 -0.53 1.31
CA GLY A 224 -4.43 -0.14 1.44
C GLY A 224 -3.56 -1.26 2.04
N PHE A 225 -4.08 -1.96 3.05
CA PHE A 225 -3.41 -3.13 3.62
C PHE A 225 -3.35 -4.30 2.62
N LEU A 226 -4.42 -4.53 1.85
CA LEU A 226 -4.41 -5.54 0.78
C LEU A 226 -3.36 -5.22 -0.29
N VAL A 227 -3.28 -3.96 -0.73
CA VAL A 227 -2.25 -3.51 -1.68
C VAL A 227 -0.85 -3.73 -1.10
N LYS A 228 -0.65 -3.42 0.19
CA LYS A 228 0.61 -3.74 0.88
C LYS A 228 0.93 -5.22 0.83
N ASP A 229 -0.01 -6.09 1.16
CA ASP A 229 0.23 -7.53 1.20
C ASP A 229 0.47 -8.10 -0.20
N LEU A 230 -0.19 -7.57 -1.24
CA LEU A 230 0.09 -7.93 -2.63
C LEU A 230 1.52 -7.54 -3.02
N ILE A 231 1.95 -6.32 -2.70
CA ILE A 231 3.28 -5.84 -3.02
C ILE A 231 4.36 -6.64 -2.28
N ASP A 232 4.22 -6.80 -0.96
CA ASP A 232 5.26 -7.43 -0.15
C ASP A 232 5.44 -8.93 -0.43
N ASN A 233 4.37 -9.62 -0.84
CA ASN A 233 4.40 -11.08 -0.99
C ASN A 233 4.48 -11.57 -2.44
N PHE A 234 4.09 -10.75 -3.42
CA PHE A 234 3.97 -11.21 -4.82
C PHE A 234 4.77 -10.40 -5.83
N ILE A 235 5.18 -9.17 -5.51
CA ILE A 235 5.93 -8.31 -6.44
C ILE A 235 7.43 -8.43 -6.18
N GLU A 236 8.16 -8.90 -7.18
CA GLU A 236 9.63 -8.88 -7.18
C GLU A 236 10.15 -7.72 -8.05
N VAL A 237 10.61 -6.64 -7.42
CA VAL A 237 11.07 -5.43 -8.13
C VAL A 237 12.46 -5.60 -8.76
N ASP A 238 13.36 -6.35 -8.11
CA ASP A 238 14.75 -6.56 -8.54
C ASP A 238 14.95 -7.89 -9.30
N LEU A 239 14.05 -8.21 -10.23
CA LEU A 239 14.19 -9.41 -11.06
C LEU A 239 15.41 -9.26 -12.01
N PRO A 240 16.45 -10.10 -11.88
CA PRO A 240 17.56 -10.06 -12.82
C PRO A 240 17.09 -10.43 -14.22
N LYS A 241 17.59 -9.73 -15.25
CA LYS A 241 17.28 -10.03 -16.65
C LYS A 241 17.49 -11.52 -16.92
N SER A 242 16.44 -12.18 -17.41
CA SER A 242 16.56 -13.55 -17.92
C SER A 242 17.27 -13.49 -19.26
N TYR A 243 18.29 -14.34 -19.42
CA TYR A 243 18.99 -14.54 -20.70
C TYR A 243 18.49 -15.81 -21.42
N LEU A 244 17.42 -16.44 -20.92
CA LEU A 244 16.79 -17.57 -21.58
C LEU A 244 16.04 -17.09 -22.83
N GLU A 245 16.54 -17.48 -24.00
CA GLU A 245 15.84 -17.28 -25.27
C GLU A 245 14.82 -18.39 -25.52
N ASP A 246 15.15 -19.64 -25.15
CA ASP A 246 14.32 -20.83 -25.37
C ASP A 246 14.19 -21.70 -24.11
N VAL A 247 13.07 -22.41 -24.00
CA VAL A 247 12.77 -23.37 -22.94
C VAL A 247 12.43 -24.73 -23.58
N PRO A 248 12.96 -25.86 -23.06
CA PRO A 248 12.53 -27.19 -23.52
C PRO A 248 11.10 -27.47 -23.03
N LEU A 249 10.22 -27.81 -23.97
CA LEU A 249 8.84 -28.20 -23.69
C LEU A 249 8.64 -29.63 -24.20
N GLU A 250 8.41 -30.55 -23.26
CA GLU A 250 7.93 -31.91 -23.51
C GLU A 250 6.43 -31.87 -23.79
N GLU A 251 6.03 -32.32 -24.98
CA GLU A 251 4.63 -32.42 -25.37
C GLU A 251 4.23 -33.87 -25.53
N PHE A 252 3.12 -34.24 -24.88
CA PHE A 252 2.54 -35.57 -24.93
C PHE A 252 1.06 -35.44 -25.24
N TYR A 253 0.67 -35.63 -26.51
CA TYR A 253 -0.74 -35.60 -26.92
C TYR A 253 -1.14 -36.97 -27.43
N LEU A 254 -2.23 -37.53 -26.90
CA LEU A 254 -2.79 -38.77 -27.42
C LEU A 254 -3.36 -38.52 -28.83
N PRO A 255 -3.22 -39.51 -29.74
CA PRO A 255 -3.80 -39.39 -31.07
C PRO A 255 -5.33 -39.35 -30.96
N MET A 256 -5.97 -38.43 -31.68
CA MET A 256 -7.41 -38.37 -31.81
C MET A 256 -7.79 -38.63 -33.25
N LYS A 257 -8.55 -39.69 -33.50
CA LYS A 257 -9.10 -39.98 -34.82
C LYS A 257 -10.35 -39.14 -35.03
N ASN A 258 -10.31 -38.29 -36.05
CA ASN A 258 -11.41 -37.42 -36.41
C ASN A 258 -11.51 -37.36 -37.93
N TYR A 259 -12.69 -37.61 -38.46
CA TYR A 259 -12.94 -37.67 -39.88
C TYR A 259 -14.16 -36.82 -40.24
N HIS A 260 -14.01 -35.99 -41.26
CA HIS A 260 -15.10 -35.18 -41.77
C HIS A 260 -15.67 -35.81 -43.04
N ILE A 261 -16.97 -36.15 -43.02
CA ILE A 261 -17.66 -36.78 -44.15
C ILE A 261 -18.47 -35.71 -44.90
N SER A 262 -18.13 -35.48 -46.18
CA SER A 262 -18.84 -34.56 -47.05
C SER A 262 -19.79 -35.32 -47.98
N PHE A 263 -21.08 -35.41 -47.61
CA PHE A 263 -22.08 -36.09 -48.45
C PHE A 263 -22.31 -35.30 -49.76
N LYS A 264 -22.01 -35.93 -50.92
CA LYS A 264 -22.35 -35.46 -52.27
C LYS A 264 -23.68 -36.11 -52.73
N GLU A 265 -24.35 -35.52 -53.72
CA GLU A 265 -25.67 -36.02 -54.21
C GLU A 265 -25.61 -37.38 -54.92
N ASP A 266 -24.43 -37.83 -55.37
CA ASP A 266 -24.23 -39.04 -56.20
C ASP A 266 -23.36 -40.14 -55.53
N ILE A 267 -23.42 -40.29 -54.19
CA ILE A 267 -22.69 -41.40 -53.52
C ILE A 267 -23.41 -42.72 -53.83
N SER A 268 -22.68 -43.74 -54.29
CA SER A 268 -23.26 -45.04 -54.62
C SER A 268 -23.70 -45.83 -53.38
N ASP A 269 -24.72 -46.68 -53.50
CA ASP A 269 -25.15 -47.57 -52.40
C ASP A 269 -24.00 -48.49 -51.92
N GLU A 270 -23.10 -48.89 -52.83
CA GLU A 270 -21.91 -49.69 -52.51
C GLU A 270 -20.90 -48.90 -51.65
N ASP A 271 -20.68 -47.63 -51.95
CA ASP A 271 -19.80 -46.77 -51.16
C ASP A 271 -20.39 -46.48 -49.77
N ILE A 272 -21.72 -46.34 -49.67
CA ILE A 272 -22.43 -46.18 -48.39
C ILE A 272 -22.28 -47.43 -47.52
N GLU A 273 -22.40 -48.63 -48.12
CA GLU A 273 -22.24 -49.90 -47.39
C GLU A 273 -20.80 -50.10 -46.90
N LYS A 274 -19.81 -49.80 -47.75
CA LYS A 274 -18.39 -49.84 -47.36
C LYS A 274 -18.07 -48.82 -46.26
N LEU A 275 -18.53 -47.58 -46.41
CA LEU A 275 -18.37 -46.52 -45.41
C LEU A 275 -18.98 -46.93 -44.07
N SER A 276 -20.19 -47.49 -44.09
CA SER A 276 -20.88 -47.97 -42.89
C SER A 276 -20.10 -49.09 -42.20
N THR A 277 -19.52 -50.00 -42.97
CA THR A 277 -18.68 -51.09 -42.46
C THR A 277 -17.44 -50.53 -41.77
N GLU A 278 -16.72 -49.61 -42.40
CA GLU A 278 -15.50 -49.03 -41.85
C GLU A 278 -15.77 -48.13 -40.63
N ILE A 279 -16.93 -47.45 -40.57
CA ILE A 279 -17.40 -46.77 -39.35
C ILE A 279 -17.58 -47.77 -38.21
N VAL A 280 -18.23 -48.91 -38.46
CA VAL A 280 -18.44 -49.95 -37.43
C VAL A 280 -17.08 -50.51 -36.97
N GLU A 281 -16.16 -50.78 -37.89
CA GLU A 281 -14.80 -51.23 -37.55
C GLU A 281 -14.06 -50.21 -36.68
N MET A 282 -14.08 -48.92 -37.04
CA MET A 282 -13.45 -47.86 -36.27
C MET A 282 -14.06 -47.71 -34.86
N LEU A 283 -15.38 -47.87 -34.72
CA LEU A 283 -16.08 -47.72 -33.44
C LEU A 283 -15.98 -48.94 -32.54
N THR A 284 -15.77 -50.13 -33.12
CA THR A 284 -15.70 -51.40 -32.38
C THR A 284 -14.28 -51.87 -32.10
N ARG A 285 -13.26 -51.19 -32.66
CA ARG A 285 -11.84 -51.50 -32.42
C ARG A 285 -11.47 -51.39 -30.93
N ASP A 286 -10.47 -52.17 -30.54
CA ASP A 286 -9.90 -52.08 -29.21
C ASP A 286 -9.03 -50.82 -29.07
N THR A 287 -9.54 -49.86 -28.30
CA THR A 287 -8.86 -48.61 -27.95
C THR A 287 -8.25 -48.64 -26.55
N SER A 288 -8.08 -49.82 -25.94
CA SER A 288 -7.39 -49.93 -24.65
C SER A 288 -5.92 -49.50 -24.79
N ILE A 289 -5.47 -48.66 -23.85
CA ILE A 289 -4.11 -48.12 -23.82
C ILE A 289 -3.41 -48.68 -22.56
N ASN A 290 -2.50 -49.64 -22.75
CA ASN A 290 -1.69 -50.21 -21.68
C ASN A 290 -0.22 -49.78 -21.77
N GLY A 291 0.23 -49.27 -22.92
CA GLY A 291 1.57 -48.73 -23.11
C GLY A 291 1.74 -47.89 -24.39
N LEU A 292 2.95 -47.40 -24.61
CA LEU A 292 3.32 -46.57 -25.78
C LEU A 292 3.10 -47.29 -27.12
N ASP A 293 3.28 -48.60 -27.17
CA ASP A 293 3.09 -49.38 -28.39
C ASP A 293 1.61 -49.39 -28.84
N ASP A 294 0.67 -49.40 -27.89
CA ASP A 294 -0.76 -49.29 -28.19
C ASP A 294 -1.09 -47.90 -28.77
N ILE A 295 -0.47 -46.85 -28.23
CA ILE A 295 -0.66 -45.47 -28.71
C ILE A 295 -0.14 -45.33 -30.15
N LYS A 296 1.06 -45.85 -30.44
CA LYS A 296 1.63 -45.83 -31.79
C LYS A 296 0.82 -46.66 -32.78
N ARG A 297 0.27 -47.80 -32.34
CA ARG A 297 -0.67 -48.61 -33.14
C ARG A 297 -1.90 -47.78 -33.50
N ILE A 298 -2.58 -47.20 -32.51
CA ILE A 298 -3.79 -46.37 -32.71
C ILE A 298 -3.49 -45.17 -33.62
N ASP A 299 -2.34 -44.53 -33.46
CA ASP A 299 -1.90 -43.42 -34.30
C ASP A 299 -1.67 -43.84 -35.76
N GLY A 300 -1.05 -45.02 -35.97
CA GLY A 300 -0.78 -45.57 -37.30
C GLY A 300 -2.01 -46.10 -38.05
N GLU A 301 -3.14 -46.32 -37.36
CA GLU A 301 -4.39 -46.77 -37.98
C GLU A 301 -4.94 -45.70 -38.92
N LYS A 302 -5.32 -46.12 -40.13
CA LYS A 302 -5.93 -45.27 -41.14
C LYS A 302 -7.28 -45.86 -41.51
N PHE A 303 -8.29 -45.01 -41.48
CA PHE A 303 -9.63 -45.33 -41.96
C PHE A 303 -9.99 -44.40 -43.12
N PHE A 304 -10.97 -44.82 -43.90
CA PHE A 304 -11.62 -44.08 -44.97
C PHE A 304 -10.67 -43.68 -46.10
N THR A 305 -9.60 -44.45 -46.31
CA THR A 305 -8.55 -44.11 -47.30
C THR A 305 -9.01 -44.27 -48.74
N GLU A 306 -10.11 -44.99 -48.98
CA GLU A 306 -10.68 -45.24 -50.31
C GLU A 306 -11.74 -44.19 -50.71
N PHE A 307 -12.15 -43.29 -49.81
CA PHE A 307 -13.21 -42.32 -50.08
C PHE A 307 -12.66 -40.92 -50.36
N ASP A 308 -12.93 -40.40 -51.56
CA ASP A 308 -12.53 -39.04 -51.97
C ASP A 308 -13.34 -37.92 -51.30
N PHE A 309 -14.42 -38.27 -50.60
CA PHE A 309 -15.34 -37.38 -49.92
C PHE A 309 -15.20 -37.40 -48.39
N VAL A 310 -14.21 -38.13 -47.86
CA VAL A 310 -13.85 -38.13 -46.44
C VAL A 310 -12.51 -37.43 -46.26
N THR A 311 -12.47 -36.44 -45.38
CA THR A 311 -11.24 -35.72 -45.01
C THR A 311 -10.76 -36.21 -43.65
N ASP A 312 -9.49 -36.61 -43.58
CA ASP A 312 -8.83 -36.93 -42.32
C ASP A 312 -8.43 -35.63 -41.59
N GLU A 313 -9.10 -35.36 -40.46
CA GLU A 313 -8.82 -34.25 -39.54
C GLU A 313 -8.22 -34.76 -38.23
N SER A 314 -7.66 -35.97 -38.24
CA SER A 314 -7.09 -36.60 -37.05
C SER A 314 -5.88 -35.83 -36.53
N ILE A 315 -5.77 -35.78 -35.21
CA ILE A 315 -4.60 -35.25 -34.51
C ILE A 315 -3.66 -36.43 -34.27
N SER A 316 -2.43 -36.33 -34.76
CA SER A 316 -1.40 -37.35 -34.57
C SER A 316 -0.90 -37.40 -33.12
N PHE A 317 -0.39 -38.56 -32.74
CA PHE A 317 0.35 -38.73 -31.51
C PHE A 317 1.59 -37.83 -31.49
N VAL A 318 1.82 -37.16 -30.36
CA VAL A 318 3.01 -36.35 -30.12
C VAL A 318 3.66 -36.85 -28.83
N ASP A 319 4.96 -37.15 -28.91
CA ASP A 319 5.83 -37.47 -27.78
C ASP A 319 7.23 -36.98 -28.14
N GLU A 320 7.43 -35.67 -27.99
CA GLU A 320 8.68 -35.01 -28.32
C GLU A 320 9.02 -33.89 -27.34
N THR A 321 10.30 -33.51 -27.34
CA THR A 321 10.77 -32.30 -26.67
C THR A 321 11.20 -31.30 -27.73
N ARG A 322 10.54 -30.14 -27.78
CA ARG A 322 10.94 -29.05 -28.67
C ARG A 322 11.42 -27.83 -27.89
N ARG A 323 12.21 -26.99 -28.56
CA ARG A 323 12.60 -25.68 -28.05
C ARG A 323 11.51 -24.67 -28.40
N VAL A 324 11.00 -23.99 -27.39
CA VAL A 324 10.00 -22.93 -27.55
C VAL A 324 10.60 -21.64 -27.05
N SER A 325 10.42 -20.55 -27.79
CA SER A 325 10.84 -19.24 -27.32
C SER A 325 10.18 -18.92 -25.98
N ALA A 326 10.98 -18.41 -25.04
CA ALA A 326 10.53 -17.95 -23.74
C ALA A 326 9.34 -16.99 -23.84
N GLN A 327 9.36 -16.06 -24.80
CA GLN A 327 8.29 -15.09 -25.00
C GLN A 327 6.99 -15.75 -25.47
N SER A 328 7.07 -16.62 -26.48
CA SER A 328 5.90 -17.32 -27.00
C SER A 328 5.25 -18.23 -25.96
N LEU A 329 6.07 -18.86 -25.09
CA LEU A 329 5.56 -19.64 -23.97
C LEU A 329 4.77 -18.76 -22.99
N LEU A 330 5.30 -17.60 -22.62
CA LEU A 330 4.60 -16.66 -21.74
C LEU A 330 3.29 -16.15 -22.35
N ASP A 331 3.29 -15.80 -23.64
CA ASP A 331 2.10 -15.32 -24.33
C ASP A 331 1.03 -16.43 -24.41
N SER A 332 1.44 -17.69 -24.61
CA SER A 332 0.52 -18.83 -24.67
C SER A 332 -0.22 -19.09 -23.36
N ILE A 333 0.42 -18.82 -22.21
CA ILE A 333 -0.20 -18.99 -20.89
C ILE A 333 -1.39 -18.03 -20.73
N LEU A 334 -1.25 -16.78 -21.17
CA LEU A 334 -2.29 -15.76 -21.10
C LEU A 334 -3.46 -16.02 -22.06
N MET A 335 -3.20 -16.73 -23.16
CA MET A 335 -4.19 -17.09 -24.17
C MET A 335 -4.80 -18.48 -23.93
N THR A 336 -4.55 -19.09 -22.77
CA THR A 336 -5.11 -20.40 -22.43
C THR A 336 -6.64 -20.27 -22.40
N PRO A 337 -7.38 -21.04 -23.23
CA PRO A 337 -8.84 -20.90 -23.30
C PRO A 337 -9.54 -21.20 -21.97
N ASP A 338 -10.63 -20.49 -21.68
CA ASP A 338 -11.46 -20.65 -20.45
C ASP A 338 -11.93 -22.09 -20.16
N ILE A 339 -11.87 -23.00 -21.14
CA ILE A 339 -12.19 -24.41 -20.94
C ILE A 339 -11.25 -25.07 -19.92
N PHE A 340 -9.99 -24.61 -19.84
CA PHE A 340 -9.02 -25.09 -18.87
C PHE A 340 -9.32 -24.60 -17.44
N ASP A 341 -10.08 -23.53 -17.27
CA ASP A 341 -10.55 -23.10 -15.93
C ASP A 341 -11.60 -24.06 -15.35
N ARG A 342 -12.28 -24.84 -16.20
CA ARG A 342 -13.31 -25.81 -15.80
C ARG A 342 -12.76 -27.23 -15.65
N LEU A 343 -11.54 -27.48 -16.12
CA LEU A 343 -10.85 -28.76 -16.06
C LEU A 343 -9.62 -28.63 -15.15
N HIS A 344 -9.79 -28.92 -13.87
CA HIS A 344 -8.70 -28.89 -12.89
C HIS A 344 -7.83 -30.16 -12.96
N ASP A 345 -7.15 -30.38 -14.10
CA ASP A 345 -6.20 -31.49 -14.23
C ASP A 345 -4.82 -31.10 -13.68
N LEU A 346 -4.67 -31.25 -12.36
CA LEU A 346 -3.38 -31.06 -11.71
C LEU A 346 -2.37 -32.09 -12.24
N ASN A 347 -1.19 -31.60 -12.61
CA ASN A 347 -0.13 -32.43 -13.18
C ASN A 347 -0.50 -33.06 -14.54
N SER A 348 -1.31 -32.40 -15.37
CA SER A 348 -1.63 -32.82 -16.76
C SER A 348 -0.39 -33.39 -17.47
N LYS A 349 -0.55 -34.54 -18.13
CA LYS A 349 0.54 -35.22 -18.86
C LYS A 349 1.01 -34.42 -20.08
N GLU A 350 0.18 -33.50 -20.54
CA GLU A 350 0.45 -32.61 -21.67
C GLU A 350 1.32 -31.42 -21.20
N ARG A 351 2.34 -31.06 -21.98
CA ARG A 351 3.20 -29.87 -21.78
C ARG A 351 3.95 -29.84 -20.43
N LYS A 352 5.16 -30.39 -20.40
CA LYS A 352 6.08 -30.32 -19.25
C LYS A 352 7.35 -29.54 -19.59
N ILE A 353 7.91 -28.83 -18.61
CA ILE A 353 9.25 -28.26 -18.71
C ILE A 353 10.19 -29.14 -17.87
N PRO A 354 11.07 -29.93 -18.50
CA PRO A 354 11.96 -30.83 -17.78
C PRO A 354 12.85 -30.07 -16.82
N GLY A 355 12.95 -30.51 -15.57
CA GLY A 355 13.79 -29.84 -14.58
C GLY A 355 13.40 -28.38 -14.31
N LEU A 356 12.13 -28.00 -14.44
CA LEU A 356 11.61 -26.67 -14.05
C LEU A 356 11.98 -26.30 -12.60
N LEU A 357 12.11 -27.30 -11.72
CA LEU A 357 12.52 -27.08 -10.33
C LEU A 357 14.04 -27.20 -10.12
N THR A 358 14.82 -27.47 -11.17
CA THR A 358 16.26 -27.71 -11.12
C THR A 358 16.99 -27.01 -12.27
N VAL A 359 17.35 -27.74 -13.33
CA VAL A 359 18.22 -27.29 -14.43
C VAL A 359 17.60 -26.19 -15.29
N ASN A 360 16.27 -26.13 -15.38
CA ASN A 360 15.52 -25.10 -16.10
C ASN A 360 14.75 -24.16 -15.15
N SER A 361 15.17 -24.06 -13.88
CA SER A 361 14.55 -23.18 -12.88
C SER A 361 14.56 -21.69 -13.21
N GLN A 362 15.40 -21.27 -14.15
CA GLN A 362 15.34 -19.91 -14.67
C GLN A 362 14.04 -19.62 -15.45
N ALA A 363 13.34 -20.63 -15.97
CA ALA A 363 12.01 -20.45 -16.57
C ALA A 363 10.98 -19.97 -15.54
N SER A 364 11.13 -20.33 -14.25
CA SER A 364 10.26 -19.81 -13.18
C SER A 364 10.38 -18.29 -13.00
N LYS A 365 11.53 -17.68 -13.35
CA LYS A 365 11.68 -16.21 -13.34
C LYS A 365 10.86 -15.54 -14.43
N LEU A 366 10.72 -16.20 -15.59
CA LEU A 366 9.84 -15.72 -16.66
C LEU A 366 8.38 -15.71 -16.19
N PHE A 367 7.96 -16.73 -15.44
CA PHE A 367 6.64 -16.76 -14.82
C PHE A 367 6.48 -15.67 -13.77
N GLN A 368 7.52 -15.37 -12.97
CA GLN A 368 7.47 -14.27 -12.00
C GLN A 368 7.26 -12.90 -12.66
N ILE A 369 7.82 -12.66 -13.86
CA ILE A 369 7.52 -11.43 -14.63
C ILE A 369 6.02 -11.33 -14.93
N LYS A 370 5.39 -12.43 -15.32
CA LYS A 370 3.94 -12.47 -15.56
C LYS A 370 3.11 -12.36 -14.29
N VAL A 371 3.55 -12.96 -13.19
CA VAL A 371 2.94 -12.79 -11.86
C VAL A 371 2.97 -11.31 -11.46
N ASN A 372 4.11 -10.62 -11.64
CA ASN A 372 4.22 -9.19 -11.40
C ASN A 372 3.22 -8.40 -12.26
N GLU A 373 3.15 -8.65 -13.58
CA GLU A 373 2.20 -7.96 -14.47
C GLU A 373 0.75 -8.09 -13.99
N VAL A 374 0.30 -9.30 -13.66
CA VAL A 374 -1.07 -9.56 -13.19
C VAL A 374 -1.35 -8.82 -11.87
N TYR A 375 -0.45 -8.93 -10.89
CA TYR A 375 -0.67 -8.30 -9.59
C TYR A 375 -0.53 -6.78 -9.63
N LEU A 376 0.35 -6.23 -10.48
CA LEU A 376 0.43 -4.79 -10.71
C LEU A 376 -0.88 -4.24 -11.28
N GLN A 377 -1.50 -4.95 -12.23
CA GLN A 377 -2.81 -4.57 -12.75
C GLN A 377 -3.89 -4.61 -11.65
N GLN A 378 -3.90 -5.66 -10.82
CA GLN A 378 -4.83 -5.76 -9.69
C GLN A 378 -4.61 -4.64 -8.66
N ILE A 379 -3.35 -4.32 -8.34
CA ILE A 379 -2.98 -3.21 -7.45
C ILE A 379 -3.51 -1.89 -8.03
N ASP A 380 -3.31 -1.65 -9.32
CA ASP A 380 -3.77 -0.42 -9.98
C ASP A 380 -5.30 -0.29 -9.91
N GLU A 381 -6.04 -1.38 -10.10
CA GLU A 381 -7.49 -1.39 -9.94
C GLU A 381 -7.94 -1.16 -8.49
N LEU A 382 -7.30 -1.82 -7.52
CA LEU A 382 -7.60 -1.63 -6.09
C LEU A 382 -7.35 -0.20 -5.65
N VAL A 383 -6.22 0.39 -6.04
CA VAL A 383 -5.89 1.79 -5.75
C VAL A 383 -6.90 2.72 -6.40
N ARG A 384 -7.27 2.48 -7.67
CA ARG A 384 -8.31 3.26 -8.35
C ARG A 384 -9.64 3.22 -7.60
N PHE A 385 -10.10 2.03 -7.21
CA PHE A 385 -11.35 1.88 -6.46
C PHE A 385 -11.27 2.56 -5.10
N GLN A 386 -10.18 2.36 -4.35
CA GLN A 386 -9.99 2.98 -3.06
C GLN A 386 -10.05 4.51 -3.18
N ASN A 387 -9.33 5.10 -4.13
CA ASN A 387 -9.32 6.55 -4.33
C ASN A 387 -10.72 7.09 -4.68
N ILE A 388 -11.49 6.37 -5.50
CA ILE A 388 -12.89 6.72 -5.79
C ILE A 388 -13.72 6.71 -4.50
N TYR A 389 -13.65 5.65 -3.69
CA TYR A 389 -14.44 5.55 -2.46
C TYR A 389 -14.03 6.59 -1.41
N ILE A 390 -12.74 6.86 -1.24
CA ILE A 390 -12.25 7.92 -0.34
C ILE A 390 -12.86 9.27 -0.72
N ASN A 391 -12.94 9.58 -2.01
CA ASN A 391 -13.55 10.83 -2.50
C ASN A 391 -15.07 10.92 -2.25
N LEU A 392 -15.74 9.83 -1.90
CA LEU A 392 -17.16 9.80 -1.54
C LEU A 392 -17.40 10.01 -0.04
N ILE A 393 -16.36 9.95 0.80
CA ILE A 393 -16.47 10.12 2.24
C ILE A 393 -16.64 11.61 2.57
N LYS A 394 -17.61 11.94 3.43
CA LYS A 394 -17.72 13.31 3.93
C LYS A 394 -16.71 13.58 5.04
N TRP A 395 -16.18 14.80 5.10
CA TRP A 395 -15.15 15.19 6.08
C TRP A 395 -15.59 15.03 7.54
N ASP A 396 -16.87 15.26 7.85
CA ASP A 396 -17.43 15.09 9.20
C ASP A 396 -17.48 13.62 9.64
N GLU A 397 -17.64 12.68 8.71
CA GLU A 397 -17.56 11.24 8.98
C GLU A 397 -16.15 10.82 9.39
N LEU A 398 -15.11 11.39 8.77
CA LEU A 398 -13.72 11.12 9.13
C LEU A 398 -13.44 11.48 10.60
N GLU A 399 -13.90 12.64 11.05
CA GLU A 399 -13.67 13.09 12.43
C GLU A 399 -14.44 12.31 13.49
N THR A 400 -15.45 11.53 13.12
CA THR A 400 -16.22 10.68 14.04
C THR A 400 -15.90 9.21 13.86
N PHE A 401 -15.01 8.89 12.94
CA PHE A 401 -14.68 7.52 12.60
C PHE A 401 -14.05 6.80 13.78
N LEU A 402 -13.12 7.42 14.52
CA LEU A 402 -12.32 6.76 15.56
C LEU A 402 -12.99 6.63 16.92
#